data_AF-A0AAW0Y2T6-F1
#
_entry.id   AF-A0AAW0Y2T6-F1
#
_cell.length_a   1.000
_cell.length_b   1.000
_cell.length_c   1.000
_cell.angle_alpha   90.00
_cell.angle_beta   90.00
_cell.angle_gamma   90.00
#
_symmetry.space_group_name_H-M   'P 1'
#
loop_
_entity.id
_entity.type
_entity.pdbx_description
1 polymer ?
#
loop_
_entity_poly.entity_id
_entity_poly.type
_entity_poly.pdbx_seq_one_letter_code
_entity_poly.pdbx_strand_id
1 'polypeptide(L)'
;AVTDPRDGRRVALKKMPNVFQTLVSSKRVFRELRMLCFFKHENVLSALDILQPPHLDFFQEIYVITELMQSDLHKIIVSPQHLSADHVKVFLYQILRGLKYLHSARIIHRDIKPGNLLVNSNCVLKLERITDLLGTPNLEDMKYACEGAVTHMLRRPSKPPALPALYTLSNHATHEAVHLLTQMLAFDPDKRLTVTEALGHPYLDEGRLRYHSCMCTCCAPTSCGGRQYTHDFEPTASHAFDDTWENELRSMSQVKDRLHKFIMSHLARDRVPLCINPMSAAYKSFASFRNDEKDC
;
A
#
# COMPACT_ATOMS: atom_id res chain seq x y z
N ALA A 1 2.97 6.43 -18.12
CA ALA A 1 4.43 6.56 -17.89
C ALA A 1 4.94 7.78 -18.61
N VAL A 2 5.92 8.49 -18.07
CA VAL A 2 6.58 9.63 -18.71
C VAL A 2 8.11 9.47 -18.60
N THR A 3 8.88 10.19 -19.41
CA THR A 3 10.34 10.20 -19.35
C THR A 3 10.80 11.45 -18.61
N ASP A 4 11.61 11.29 -17.56
CA ASP A 4 12.24 12.42 -16.87
C ASP A 4 13.31 13.03 -17.81
N PRO A 5 13.19 14.31 -18.21
CA PRO A 5 14.12 14.91 -19.17
C PRO A 5 15.51 15.16 -18.59
N ARG A 6 15.70 15.05 -17.26
CA ARG A 6 16.99 15.31 -16.60
C ARG A 6 17.97 14.15 -16.75
N ASP A 7 17.46 12.93 -16.74
CA ASP A 7 18.26 11.70 -16.77
C ASP A 7 17.77 10.64 -17.77
N GLY A 8 16.65 10.89 -18.47
CA GLY A 8 16.06 9.95 -19.42
C GLY A 8 15.33 8.77 -18.78
N ARG A 9 15.20 8.72 -17.44
CA ARG A 9 14.56 7.60 -16.74
C ARG A 9 13.06 7.61 -16.97
N ARG A 10 12.48 6.43 -17.21
CA ARG A 10 11.01 6.26 -17.24
C ARG A 10 10.44 6.27 -15.83
N VAL A 11 9.42 7.10 -15.60
CA VAL A 11 8.78 7.32 -14.30
C VAL A 11 7.25 7.29 -14.41
N ALA A 12 6.59 7.15 -13.27
CA ALA A 12 5.16 7.33 -13.16
C ALA A 12 4.85 8.72 -12.60
N LEU A 13 3.78 9.34 -13.11
CA LEU A 13 3.33 10.63 -12.66
C LEU A 13 1.95 10.49 -12.01
N LYS A 14 1.89 10.70 -10.70
CA LYS A 14 0.67 10.63 -9.91
C LYS A 14 0.05 12.01 -9.81
N LYS A 15 -1.10 12.19 -10.46
CA LYS A 15 -1.93 13.39 -10.36
C LYS A 15 -2.84 13.32 -9.14
N MET A 16 -2.74 14.33 -8.26
CA MET A 16 -3.61 14.57 -7.12
C MET A 16 -4.49 15.80 -7.43
N PRO A 17 -5.68 15.60 -8.01
CA PRO A 17 -6.55 16.71 -8.41
C PRO A 17 -7.29 17.31 -7.22
N ASN A 18 -7.94 18.46 -7.45
CA ASN A 18 -8.94 19.03 -6.54
C ASN A 18 -8.43 19.27 -5.12
N VAL A 19 -7.16 19.68 -5.01
CA VAL A 19 -6.42 19.77 -3.75
C VAL A 19 -7.12 20.68 -2.73
N PHE A 20 -7.85 21.71 -3.19
CA PHE A 20 -8.45 22.73 -2.33
C PHE A 20 -9.98 22.78 -2.33
N GLN A 21 -10.66 21.66 -2.63
CA GLN A 21 -12.14 21.62 -2.63
C GLN A 21 -12.77 21.76 -1.25
N THR A 22 -12.34 20.94 -0.29
CA THR A 22 -12.85 20.94 1.09
C THR A 22 -11.69 20.81 2.06
N LEU A 23 -11.87 21.26 3.31
CA LEU A 23 -10.82 21.11 4.33
C LEU A 23 -10.41 19.64 4.52
N VAL A 24 -11.39 18.73 4.55
CA VAL A 24 -11.15 17.29 4.73
C VAL A 24 -10.38 16.69 3.56
N SER A 25 -10.79 16.98 2.33
CA SER A 25 -10.08 16.48 1.13
C SER A 25 -8.67 17.03 1.05
N SER A 26 -8.47 18.31 1.40
CA SER A 26 -7.17 18.98 1.38
C SER A 26 -6.21 18.37 2.40
N LYS A 27 -6.68 18.12 3.63
CA LYS A 27 -5.90 17.39 4.65
C LYS A 27 -5.51 15.99 4.17
N ARG A 28 -6.46 15.26 3.57
CA ARG A 28 -6.21 13.92 3.02
C ARG A 28 -5.11 13.94 1.96
N VAL A 29 -5.19 14.86 0.99
CA VAL A 29 -4.17 15.04 -0.04
C VAL A 29 -2.82 15.38 0.57
N PHE A 30 -2.79 16.32 1.52
CA PHE A 30 -1.54 16.72 2.16
C PHE A 30 -0.91 15.58 2.98
N ARG A 31 -1.73 14.81 3.72
CA ARG A 31 -1.28 13.63 4.45
C ARG A 31 -0.67 12.58 3.52
N GLU A 32 -1.35 12.30 2.42
CA GLU A 32 -0.85 11.36 1.40
C GLU A 32 0.47 11.82 0.79
N LEU A 33 0.59 13.11 0.44
CA LEU A 33 1.84 13.69 -0.05
C LEU A 33 2.97 13.56 0.98
N ARG A 34 2.70 13.88 2.25
CA ARG A 34 3.68 13.77 3.33
C ARG A 34 4.13 12.32 3.54
N MET A 35 3.21 11.36 3.53
CA MET A 35 3.54 9.94 3.65
C MET A 35 4.41 9.46 2.49
N LEU A 36 4.06 9.81 1.24
CA LEU A 36 4.85 9.47 0.05
C LEU A 36 6.28 10.01 0.12
N CYS A 37 6.47 11.19 0.70
CA CYS A 37 7.79 11.80 0.85
C CYS A 37 8.57 11.23 2.04
N PHE A 38 7.87 10.85 3.12
CA PHE A 38 8.46 10.39 4.38
C PHE A 38 8.96 8.95 4.31
N PHE A 39 8.14 8.03 3.78
CA PHE A 39 8.53 6.61 3.74
C PHE A 39 9.57 6.36 2.66
N LYS A 40 10.64 5.64 3.02
CA LYS A 40 11.73 5.22 2.14
C LYS A 40 11.99 3.73 2.36
N HIS A 41 11.29 2.91 1.60
CA HIS A 41 11.38 1.46 1.71
C HIS A 41 10.99 0.81 0.38
N GLU A 42 11.70 -0.23 -0.03
CA GLU A 42 11.54 -0.83 -1.37
C GLU A 42 10.13 -1.40 -1.63
N ASN A 43 9.45 -1.88 -0.58
CA ASN A 43 8.07 -2.39 -0.68
C ASN A 43 7.01 -1.38 -0.20
N VAL A 44 7.36 -0.08 -0.12
CA VAL A 44 6.41 1.01 0.17
C VAL A 44 6.63 2.10 -0.88
N LEU A 45 5.58 2.46 -1.62
CA LEU A 45 5.71 3.46 -2.67
C LEU A 45 6.20 4.81 -2.11
N SER A 46 7.31 5.30 -2.65
CA SER A 46 7.91 6.58 -2.29
C SER A 46 7.82 7.58 -3.44
N ALA A 47 7.68 8.86 -3.10
CA ALA A 47 7.92 9.95 -4.04
C ALA A 47 9.41 10.03 -4.36
N LEU A 48 9.71 10.08 -5.67
CA LEU A 48 11.02 10.46 -6.20
C LEU A 48 11.16 11.98 -6.20
N ASP A 49 10.11 12.68 -6.62
CA ASP A 49 10.11 14.14 -6.76
C ASP A 49 8.68 14.70 -6.75
N ILE A 50 8.54 16.01 -6.56
CA ILE A 50 7.27 16.75 -6.67
C ILE A 50 7.44 17.77 -7.78
N LEU A 51 6.52 17.80 -8.75
CA LEU A 51 6.59 18.82 -9.79
C LEU A 51 6.17 20.17 -9.22
N GLN A 52 6.91 21.21 -9.64
CA GLN A 52 6.58 22.57 -9.30
C GLN A 52 5.24 22.96 -9.94
N PRO A 53 4.25 23.40 -9.13
CA PRO A 53 3.01 23.94 -9.67
C PRO A 53 3.29 25.19 -10.52
N PRO A 54 2.55 25.43 -11.62
CA PRO A 54 2.78 26.59 -12.49
C PRO A 54 2.66 27.93 -11.76
N HIS A 55 1.71 28.02 -10.84
CA HIS A 55 1.55 29.15 -9.93
C HIS A 55 1.48 28.63 -8.51
N LEU A 56 2.46 29.05 -7.72
CA LEU A 56 2.62 28.60 -6.34
C LEU A 56 1.48 29.07 -5.41
N ASP A 57 0.92 30.24 -5.71
CA ASP A 57 -0.21 30.82 -4.98
C ASP A 57 -1.57 30.23 -5.40
N PHE A 58 -1.65 29.69 -6.63
CA PHE A 58 -2.90 29.26 -7.26
C PHE A 58 -2.71 27.98 -8.07
N PHE A 59 -2.73 26.83 -7.39
CA PHE A 59 -2.83 25.52 -8.05
C PHE A 59 -4.06 24.78 -7.56
N GLN A 60 -4.60 23.87 -8.38
CA GLN A 60 -5.70 22.98 -7.99
C GLN A 60 -5.28 21.52 -7.96
N GLU A 61 -4.05 21.24 -8.40
CA GLU A 61 -3.56 19.90 -8.65
C GLU A 61 -2.08 19.81 -8.28
N ILE A 62 -1.68 18.68 -7.69
CA ILE A 62 -0.27 18.36 -7.42
C ILE A 62 0.11 17.15 -8.24
N TYR A 63 1.33 17.16 -8.76
CA TYR A 63 1.90 16.06 -9.51
C TYR A 63 3.13 15.53 -8.77
N VAL A 64 3.08 14.25 -8.43
CA VAL A 64 4.17 13.55 -7.73
C VAL A 64 4.80 12.56 -8.68
N ILE A 65 6.12 12.61 -8.82
CA ILE A 65 6.88 11.61 -9.57
C ILE A 65 7.16 10.42 -8.64
N THR A 66 6.84 9.23 -9.11
CA THR A 66 7.14 7.97 -8.43
C THR A 66 7.84 7.00 -9.38
N GLU A 67 8.34 5.91 -8.83
CA GLU A 67 8.82 4.80 -9.65
C GLU A 67 7.70 4.25 -10.54
N LEU A 68 8.07 3.84 -11.75
CA LEU A 68 7.14 3.22 -12.70
C LEU A 68 6.98 1.74 -12.35
N MET A 69 5.82 1.39 -11.79
CA MET A 69 5.42 0.00 -11.60
C MET A 69 4.84 -0.54 -12.91
N GLN A 70 5.25 -1.75 -13.32
CA GLN A 70 4.82 -2.35 -14.59
C GLN A 70 3.36 -2.80 -14.58
N SER A 71 2.87 -3.29 -13.44
CA SER A 71 1.50 -3.77 -13.25
C SER A 71 1.10 -3.65 -11.78
N ASP A 72 -0.17 -3.90 -11.48
CA ASP A 72 -0.70 -4.04 -10.12
C ASP A 72 -1.09 -5.50 -9.84
N LEU A 73 -1.12 -5.86 -8.55
CA LEU A 73 -1.36 -7.24 -8.13
C LEU A 73 -2.74 -7.74 -8.56
N HIS A 74 -3.76 -6.87 -8.63
CA HIS A 74 -5.09 -7.31 -9.07
C HIS A 74 -5.06 -7.74 -10.53
N LYS A 75 -4.46 -6.94 -11.41
CA LYS A 75 -4.28 -7.27 -12.83
C LYS A 75 -3.53 -8.58 -13.02
N ILE A 76 -2.48 -8.81 -12.23
CA ILE A 76 -1.73 -10.07 -12.28
C ILE A 76 -2.63 -11.25 -11.88
N ILE A 77 -3.39 -11.12 -10.77
CA ILE A 77 -4.27 -12.19 -10.26
C ILE A 77 -5.39 -12.54 -11.25
N VAL A 78 -5.98 -11.56 -11.92
CA VAL A 78 -7.09 -11.79 -12.87
C VAL A 78 -6.63 -12.07 -14.30
N SER A 79 -5.34 -11.91 -14.58
CA SER A 79 -4.78 -12.21 -15.89
C SER A 79 -4.73 -13.72 -16.14
N PRO A 80 -4.64 -14.17 -17.40
CA PRO A 80 -4.39 -15.57 -17.73
C PRO A 80 -2.98 -16.05 -17.34
N GLN A 81 -2.12 -15.17 -16.80
CA GLN A 81 -0.76 -15.53 -16.40
C GLN A 81 -0.80 -16.49 -15.20
N HIS A 82 -0.07 -17.60 -15.31
CA HIS A 82 0.00 -18.58 -14.24
C HIS A 82 0.81 -18.06 -13.04
N LEU A 83 0.17 -17.97 -11.87
CA LEU A 83 0.79 -17.61 -10.61
C LEU A 83 1.20 -18.87 -9.83
N SER A 84 2.48 -19.25 -9.95
CA SER A 84 3.06 -20.33 -9.13
C SER A 84 3.09 -19.99 -7.63
N ALA A 85 3.23 -21.02 -6.79
CA ALA A 85 3.41 -20.87 -5.35
C ALA A 85 4.60 -19.97 -4.99
N ASP A 86 5.67 -20.01 -5.78
CA ASP A 86 6.87 -19.19 -5.57
C ASP A 86 6.57 -17.70 -5.72
N HIS A 87 5.77 -17.33 -6.74
CA HIS A 87 5.31 -15.95 -6.90
C HIS A 87 4.48 -15.51 -5.69
N VAL A 88 3.58 -16.37 -5.20
CA VAL A 88 2.74 -16.07 -4.03
C VAL A 88 3.60 -15.81 -2.79
N LYS A 89 4.60 -16.66 -2.51
CA LYS A 89 5.52 -16.48 -1.38
C LYS A 89 6.29 -15.16 -1.47
N VAL A 90 6.77 -14.81 -2.66
CA VAL A 90 7.53 -13.57 -2.89
C VAL A 90 6.63 -12.33 -2.77
N PHE A 91 5.40 -12.36 -3.29
CA PHE A 91 4.45 -11.25 -3.11
C PHE A 91 4.04 -11.09 -1.65
N LEU A 92 3.69 -12.17 -0.97
CA LEU A 92 3.30 -12.14 0.44
C LEU A 92 4.44 -11.63 1.31
N TYR A 93 5.67 -12.10 1.08
CA TYR A 93 6.87 -11.61 1.77
C TYR A 93 7.04 -10.09 1.59
N GLN A 94 6.96 -9.58 0.37
CA GLN A 94 7.11 -8.14 0.10
C GLN A 94 6.00 -7.30 0.76
N ILE A 95 4.75 -7.78 0.73
CA ILE A 95 3.63 -7.11 1.40
C ILE A 95 3.88 -7.03 2.91
N LEU A 96 4.21 -8.15 3.54
CA LEU A 96 4.47 -8.19 4.99
C LEU A 96 5.71 -7.37 5.37
N ARG A 97 6.76 -7.40 4.55
CA ARG A 97 7.96 -6.56 4.74
C ARG A 97 7.62 -5.07 4.71
N GLY A 98 6.82 -4.63 3.73
CA GLY A 98 6.33 -3.24 3.68
C GLY A 98 5.44 -2.87 4.86
N LEU A 99 4.58 -3.79 5.31
CA LEU A 99 3.73 -3.57 6.48
C LEU A 99 4.53 -3.47 7.78
N LYS A 100 5.56 -4.28 7.97
CA LYS A 100 6.47 -4.18 9.13
C LYS A 100 7.07 -2.78 9.21
N TYR A 101 7.57 -2.27 8.07
CA TYR A 101 8.11 -0.92 7.98
C TYR A 101 7.06 0.15 8.35
N LEU A 102 5.85 0.09 7.78
CA LEU A 102 4.77 1.05 8.11
C LEU A 102 4.32 0.96 9.58
N HIS A 103 4.15 -0.24 10.11
CA HIS A 103 3.72 -0.46 11.49
C HIS A 103 4.77 0.05 12.49
N SER A 104 6.06 -0.12 12.19
CA SER A 104 7.14 0.48 13.00
C SER A 104 7.10 2.00 13.02
N ALA A 105 6.53 2.63 11.99
CA ALA A 105 6.29 4.06 11.92
C ALA A 105 4.94 4.50 12.52
N ARG A 106 4.20 3.60 13.20
CA ARG A 106 2.85 3.80 13.74
C ARG A 106 1.78 4.10 12.68
N ILE A 107 2.01 3.70 11.43
CA ILE A 107 1.00 3.77 10.38
C ILE A 107 0.29 2.43 10.22
N ILE A 108 -1.04 2.49 10.24
CA ILE A 108 -1.91 1.38 9.88
C ILE A 108 -2.48 1.69 8.49
N HIS A 109 -2.24 0.82 7.50
CA HIS A 109 -2.71 1.06 6.13
C HIS A 109 -4.25 1.10 6.02
N ARG A 110 -4.96 0.28 6.82
CA ARG A 110 -6.43 0.19 6.94
C ARG A 110 -7.22 -0.23 5.68
N ASP A 111 -6.63 -0.21 4.48
CA ASP A 111 -7.31 -0.62 3.24
C ASP A 111 -6.42 -1.48 2.32
N ILE A 112 -5.92 -2.61 2.85
CA ILE A 112 -5.11 -3.57 2.07
C ILE A 112 -6.07 -4.52 1.32
N LYS A 113 -6.26 -4.28 0.01
CA LYS A 113 -7.04 -5.11 -0.94
C LYS A 113 -6.47 -4.91 -2.37
N PRO A 114 -6.69 -5.80 -3.36
CA PRO A 114 -5.84 -5.84 -4.57
C PRO A 114 -5.85 -4.62 -5.51
N GLY A 115 -7.01 -4.05 -5.85
CA GLY A 115 -7.17 -3.00 -6.88
C GLY A 115 -8.65 -2.69 -7.16
N ASN A 116 -9.04 -1.59 -7.82
CA ASN A 116 -8.24 -0.43 -8.26
C ASN A 116 -8.01 0.71 -7.22
N LEU A 117 -8.47 0.75 -5.95
CA LEU A 117 -8.91 -0.27 -4.99
C LEU A 117 -10.43 -0.30 -4.73
N LEU A 118 -11.12 -1.26 -5.36
CA LEU A 118 -12.59 -1.43 -5.39
C LEU A 118 -13.13 -2.02 -4.08
N VAL A 119 -14.32 -1.59 -3.63
CA VAL A 119 -14.74 -1.79 -2.23
C VAL A 119 -15.33 -3.20 -1.98
N ASN A 120 -16.35 -3.70 -2.70
CA ASN A 120 -17.67 -3.07 -2.65
C ASN A 120 -18.40 -3.39 -1.33
N SER A 121 -19.28 -2.47 -0.96
CA SER A 121 -19.83 -2.17 0.37
C SER A 121 -20.93 -3.10 0.85
N ASN A 122 -20.65 -4.40 0.93
CA ASN A 122 -21.48 -5.35 1.67
C ASN A 122 -20.64 -6.02 2.77
N CYS A 123 -20.45 -5.32 3.90
CA CYS A 123 -19.77 -5.86 5.08
C CYS A 123 -20.40 -7.18 5.55
N VAL A 124 -21.71 -7.35 5.33
CA VAL A 124 -22.46 -8.58 5.65
C VAL A 124 -22.00 -9.76 4.79
N LEU A 125 -21.90 -9.61 3.47
CA LEU A 125 -21.41 -10.68 2.57
C LEU A 125 -19.96 -11.07 2.84
N LYS A 126 -19.11 -10.11 3.24
CA LYS A 126 -17.72 -10.40 3.62
C LYS A 126 -17.64 -11.16 4.94
N LEU A 127 -18.46 -10.77 5.92
CA LEU A 127 -18.53 -11.45 7.20
C LEU A 127 -19.06 -12.88 7.04
N GLU A 128 -20.04 -13.10 6.16
CA GLU A 128 -20.53 -14.44 5.82
C GLU A 128 -19.42 -15.35 5.30
N ARG A 129 -18.66 -14.90 4.30
CA ARG A 129 -17.53 -15.68 3.75
C ARG A 129 -16.44 -15.99 4.80
N ILE A 130 -16.20 -15.05 5.72
CA ILE A 130 -15.25 -15.26 6.82
C ILE A 130 -15.82 -16.27 7.83
N THR A 131 -17.10 -16.17 8.19
CA THR A 131 -17.75 -17.12 9.12
C THR A 131 -17.99 -18.50 8.52
N ASP A 132 -18.14 -18.64 7.21
CA ASP A 132 -18.21 -19.94 6.54
C ASP A 132 -16.89 -20.70 6.66
N LEU A 133 -15.78 -19.97 6.74
CA LEU A 133 -14.45 -20.53 6.90
C LEU A 133 -14.05 -20.74 8.36
N LEU A 134 -14.14 -19.69 9.17
CA LEU A 134 -13.66 -19.67 10.56
C LEU A 134 -14.71 -20.15 11.58
N GLY A 135 -15.95 -20.33 11.16
CA GLY A 135 -17.08 -20.55 12.06
C GLY A 135 -17.61 -19.25 12.66
N THR A 136 -18.62 -19.37 13.51
CA THR A 136 -19.21 -18.23 14.22
C THR A 136 -18.33 -17.83 15.41
N PRO A 137 -17.90 -16.55 15.53
CA PRO A 137 -17.10 -16.10 16.66
C PRO A 137 -17.89 -16.11 17.96
N ASN A 138 -17.22 -16.36 19.08
CA ASN A 138 -17.81 -16.19 20.41
C ASN A 138 -17.76 -14.71 20.85
N LEU A 139 -18.32 -14.41 22.04
CA LEU A 139 -18.36 -13.05 22.56
C LEU A 139 -16.98 -12.46 22.86
N GLU A 140 -16.01 -13.28 23.31
CA GLU A 140 -14.63 -12.82 23.56
C GLU A 140 -13.95 -12.39 22.25
N ASP A 141 -14.17 -13.17 21.18
CA ASP A 141 -13.63 -12.87 19.84
C ASP A 141 -14.22 -11.60 19.21
N MET A 142 -15.36 -11.12 19.74
CA MET A 142 -16.08 -9.94 19.27
C MET A 142 -15.89 -8.72 20.18
N LYS A 143 -14.93 -8.72 21.12
CA LYS A 143 -14.74 -7.63 22.10
C LYS A 143 -14.54 -6.23 21.49
N TYR A 144 -13.99 -6.15 20.28
CA TYR A 144 -13.79 -4.90 19.54
C TYR A 144 -14.83 -4.64 18.44
N ALA A 145 -15.81 -5.54 18.27
CA ALA A 145 -16.83 -5.41 17.25
C ALA A 145 -17.87 -4.34 17.64
N CYS A 146 -18.43 -3.65 16.65
CA CYS A 146 -19.52 -2.71 16.90
C CYS A 146 -20.82 -3.46 17.26
N GLU A 147 -21.70 -2.79 18.02
CA GLU A 147 -22.97 -3.36 18.50
C GLU A 147 -23.82 -3.95 17.37
N GLY A 148 -23.86 -3.29 16.20
CA GLY A 148 -24.56 -3.78 15.02
C GLY A 148 -24.00 -5.11 14.49
N ALA A 149 -22.67 -5.28 14.49
CA ALA A 149 -22.03 -6.53 14.06
C ALA A 149 -22.27 -7.66 15.08
N VAL A 150 -22.16 -7.37 16.38
CA VAL A 150 -22.44 -8.34 17.46
C VAL A 150 -23.88 -8.82 17.38
N THR A 151 -24.84 -7.89 17.31
CA THR A 151 -26.28 -8.21 17.20
C THR A 151 -26.57 -9.05 15.96
N HIS A 152 -25.92 -8.73 14.84
CA HIS A 152 -26.08 -9.48 13.60
C HIS A 152 -25.53 -10.91 13.70
N MET A 153 -24.40 -11.12 14.38
CA MET A 153 -23.82 -12.45 14.62
C MET A 153 -24.68 -13.28 15.58
N LEU A 154 -25.15 -12.69 16.68
CA LEU A 154 -25.97 -13.39 17.68
C LEU A 154 -27.34 -13.84 17.16
N ARG A 155 -27.88 -13.20 16.12
CA ARG A 155 -29.14 -13.60 15.48
C ARG A 155 -29.01 -14.81 14.56
N ARG A 156 -27.79 -15.26 14.26
CA ARG A 156 -27.53 -16.34 13.30
C ARG A 156 -27.28 -17.67 14.00
N PRO A 157 -27.61 -18.80 13.34
CA PRO A 157 -27.23 -20.12 13.84
C PRO A 157 -25.70 -20.25 13.90
N SER A 158 -25.21 -20.88 14.97
CA SER A 158 -23.78 -21.17 15.13
C SER A 158 -23.29 -22.14 14.06
N LYS A 159 -22.15 -21.83 13.44
CA LYS A 159 -21.47 -22.68 12.45
C LYS A 159 -20.12 -23.12 12.99
N PRO A 160 -19.75 -24.41 12.86
CA PRO A 160 -18.41 -24.87 13.18
C PRO A 160 -17.38 -24.35 12.14
N PRO A 161 -16.09 -24.23 12.50
CA PRO A 161 -15.04 -23.87 11.56
C PRO A 161 -14.88 -24.92 10.45
N ALA A 162 -14.71 -24.47 9.21
CA ALA A 162 -14.49 -25.30 8.04
C ALA A 162 -13.05 -25.20 7.51
N LEU A 163 -12.06 -25.14 8.40
CA LEU A 163 -10.64 -25.03 8.06
C LEU A 163 -10.13 -26.08 7.06
N PRO A 164 -10.62 -27.35 7.07
CA PRO A 164 -10.23 -28.32 6.05
C PRO A 164 -10.51 -27.88 4.61
N ALA A 165 -11.51 -27.01 4.40
CA ALA A 165 -11.82 -26.47 3.07
C ALA A 165 -10.63 -25.70 2.47
N LEU A 166 -9.77 -25.09 3.30
CA LEU A 166 -8.58 -24.35 2.84
C LEU A 166 -7.61 -25.21 2.04
N TYR A 167 -7.44 -26.47 2.44
CA TYR A 167 -6.58 -27.43 1.74
C TYR A 167 -7.09 -27.76 0.34
N THR A 168 -8.38 -27.55 0.08
CA THR A 168 -9.01 -27.82 -1.22
C THR A 168 -9.16 -26.57 -2.09
N LEU A 169 -8.87 -25.38 -1.57
CA LEU A 169 -9.05 -24.12 -2.31
C LEU A 169 -8.04 -23.95 -3.45
N SER A 170 -6.88 -24.59 -3.36
CA SER A 170 -5.82 -24.46 -4.35
C SER A 170 -4.85 -25.63 -4.29
N ASN A 171 -4.31 -26.02 -5.43
CA ASN A 171 -3.21 -26.98 -5.53
C ASN A 171 -1.91 -26.48 -4.86
N HIS A 172 -1.85 -25.21 -4.45
CA HIS A 172 -0.74 -24.60 -3.71
C HIS A 172 -0.96 -24.54 -2.18
N ALA A 173 -2.09 -25.07 -1.67
CA ALA A 173 -2.43 -25.05 -0.25
C ALA A 173 -1.62 -26.08 0.56
N THR A 174 -0.32 -25.81 0.71
CA THR A 174 0.56 -26.55 1.62
C THR A 174 0.12 -26.38 3.08
N HIS A 175 0.54 -27.30 3.96
CA HIS A 175 0.23 -27.20 5.40
C HIS A 175 0.74 -25.89 6.00
N GLU A 176 1.94 -25.45 5.61
CA GLU A 176 2.53 -24.18 6.04
C GLU A 176 1.76 -22.97 5.51
N ALA A 177 1.27 -23.02 4.26
CA ALA A 177 0.44 -21.96 3.69
C ALA A 177 -0.88 -21.81 4.45
N VAL A 178 -1.57 -22.93 4.68
CA VAL A 178 -2.84 -22.96 5.39
C VAL A 178 -2.63 -22.51 6.84
N HIS A 179 -1.59 -23.01 7.50
CA HIS A 179 -1.25 -22.61 8.87
C HIS A 179 -1.05 -21.10 8.97
N LEU A 180 -0.17 -20.49 8.15
CA LEU A 180 0.03 -19.04 8.15
C LEU A 180 -1.28 -18.28 7.88
N LEU A 181 -2.05 -18.71 6.89
CA LEU A 181 -3.31 -18.07 6.54
C LEU A 181 -4.30 -18.08 7.71
N THR A 182 -4.43 -19.19 8.42
CA THR A 182 -5.34 -19.29 9.59
C THR A 182 -4.90 -18.42 10.76
N GLN A 183 -3.59 -18.24 10.97
CA GLN A 183 -3.08 -17.34 12.01
C GLN A 183 -3.29 -15.86 11.65
N MET A 184 -3.33 -15.52 10.36
CA MET A 184 -3.64 -14.17 9.88
C MET A 184 -5.15 -13.88 9.83
N LEU A 185 -5.99 -14.91 9.63
CA LEU A 185 -7.45 -14.82 9.58
C LEU A 185 -8.07 -15.07 10.96
N ALA A 186 -7.92 -14.11 11.88
CA ALA A 186 -8.53 -14.14 13.21
C ALA A 186 -9.54 -13.01 13.42
N PHE A 187 -10.66 -13.29 14.10
CA PHE A 187 -11.66 -12.30 14.49
C PHE A 187 -11.12 -11.33 15.53
N ASP A 188 -10.59 -11.85 16.65
CA ASP A 188 -9.91 -11.06 17.67
C ASP A 188 -8.57 -10.54 17.12
N PRO A 189 -8.39 -9.22 16.99
CA PRO A 189 -7.11 -8.62 16.61
C PRO A 189 -5.96 -8.99 17.54
N ASP A 190 -6.19 -9.26 18.81
CA ASP A 190 -5.13 -9.62 19.76
C ASP A 190 -4.64 -11.06 19.57
N LYS A 191 -5.49 -11.92 19.00
CA LYS A 191 -5.14 -13.30 18.63
C LYS A 191 -4.54 -13.38 17.22
N ARG A 192 -4.63 -12.29 16.45
CA ARG A 192 -4.12 -12.23 15.08
C ARG A 192 -2.61 -12.12 15.08
N LEU A 193 -1.96 -12.92 14.25
CA LEU A 193 -0.51 -12.90 14.08
C LEU A 193 -0.01 -11.48 13.76
N THR A 194 0.99 -11.01 14.51
CA THR A 194 1.66 -9.74 14.18
C THR A 194 2.45 -9.89 12.89
N VAL A 195 2.76 -8.77 12.23
CA VAL A 195 3.55 -8.80 10.98
C VAL A 195 4.95 -9.38 11.18
N THR A 196 5.56 -9.17 12.35
CA THR A 196 6.89 -9.72 12.69
C THR A 196 6.83 -11.23 12.84
N GLU A 197 5.81 -11.75 13.52
CA GLU A 197 5.60 -13.19 13.66
C GLU A 197 5.23 -13.83 12.32
N ALA A 198 4.42 -13.17 11.50
CA ALA A 198 4.09 -13.61 10.15
C ALA A 198 5.36 -13.73 9.29
N LEU A 199 6.24 -12.72 9.33
CA LEU A 199 7.53 -12.74 8.64
C LEU A 199 8.46 -13.85 9.15
N GLY A 200 8.37 -14.24 10.42
CA GLY A 200 9.12 -15.36 10.99
C GLY A 200 8.56 -16.75 10.66
N HIS A 201 7.43 -16.85 9.95
CA HIS A 201 6.80 -18.12 9.65
C HIS A 201 7.54 -18.90 8.53
N PRO A 202 7.77 -20.23 8.67
CA PRO A 202 8.55 -21.03 7.71
C PRO A 202 8.08 -20.96 6.25
N TYR A 203 6.77 -20.79 6.03
CA TYR A 203 6.18 -20.60 4.70
C TYR A 203 6.87 -19.48 3.88
N LEU A 204 7.40 -18.45 4.54
CA LEU A 204 8.00 -17.28 3.89
C LEU A 204 9.50 -17.38 3.67
N ASP A 205 10.19 -18.40 4.19
CA ASP A 205 11.66 -18.48 4.11
C ASP A 205 12.17 -18.52 2.67
N GLU A 206 11.54 -19.33 1.84
CA GLU A 206 11.85 -19.47 0.41
C GLU A 206 11.51 -18.20 -0.38
N GLY A 207 10.45 -17.48 0.02
CA GLY A 207 10.07 -16.18 -0.54
C GLY A 207 11.08 -15.08 -0.18
N ARG A 208 11.50 -15.04 1.09
CA ARG A 208 12.53 -14.13 1.61
C ARG A 208 13.85 -14.33 0.86
N LEU A 209 14.29 -15.58 0.71
CA LEU A 209 15.54 -15.90 0.02
C LEU A 209 15.49 -15.57 -1.48
N ARG A 210 14.41 -15.91 -2.20
CA ARG A 210 14.26 -15.52 -3.62
C ARG A 210 14.22 -14.00 -3.81
N TYR A 211 13.55 -13.27 -2.93
CA TYR A 211 13.55 -11.81 -2.99
C TYR A 211 14.96 -11.22 -2.83
N HIS A 212 15.71 -11.65 -1.82
CA HIS A 212 17.05 -11.11 -1.55
C HIS A 212 18.14 -11.65 -2.49
N SER A 213 17.93 -12.78 -3.15
CA SER A 213 18.90 -13.36 -4.10
C SER A 213 18.86 -12.73 -5.49
N CYS A 214 17.77 -12.07 -5.92
CA CYS A 214 17.76 -11.46 -7.25
C CYS A 214 16.85 -10.23 -7.46
N MET A 215 15.93 -9.93 -6.54
CA MET A 215 14.92 -8.88 -6.77
C MET A 215 15.20 -7.60 -5.99
N CYS A 216 15.75 -7.73 -4.78
CA CYS A 216 15.89 -6.58 -3.90
C CYS A 216 16.98 -5.61 -4.37
N THR A 217 16.91 -4.36 -3.92
CA THR A 217 17.95 -3.34 -4.10
C THR A 217 18.89 -3.23 -2.89
N CYS A 218 18.51 -3.81 -1.75
CA CYS A 218 19.30 -3.76 -0.51
C CYS A 218 20.48 -4.76 -0.45
N CYS A 219 20.55 -5.73 -1.36
CA CYS A 219 21.69 -6.66 -1.48
C CYS A 219 22.51 -6.33 -2.74
N ALA A 220 23.83 -6.33 -2.63
CA ALA A 220 24.71 -5.94 -3.75
C ALA A 220 25.24 -7.17 -4.50
N PRO A 221 25.35 -7.15 -5.84
CA PRO A 221 26.08 -8.19 -6.56
C PRO A 221 27.57 -8.14 -6.20
N THR A 222 28.21 -9.30 -6.09
CA THR A 222 29.66 -9.42 -5.87
C THR A 222 30.38 -9.68 -7.19
N SER A 223 31.68 -9.36 -7.24
CA SER A 223 32.53 -9.60 -8.43
C SER A 223 32.67 -11.07 -8.81
N CYS A 224 32.43 -12.00 -7.87
CA CYS A 224 32.48 -13.44 -8.08
C CYS A 224 31.12 -14.07 -8.47
N GLY A 225 30.10 -13.27 -8.83
CA GLY A 225 28.79 -13.77 -9.27
C GLY A 225 27.83 -14.16 -8.15
N GLY A 226 28.14 -13.81 -6.90
CA GLY A 226 27.23 -13.95 -5.76
C GLY A 226 26.49 -12.64 -5.43
N ARG A 227 25.74 -12.63 -4.33
CA ARG A 227 25.23 -11.38 -3.71
C ARG A 227 25.74 -11.24 -2.28
N GLN A 228 26.13 -10.04 -1.92
CA GLN A 228 26.34 -9.62 -0.54
C GLN A 228 25.00 -9.24 0.07
N TYR A 229 24.57 -10.04 1.06
CA TYR A 229 23.30 -9.84 1.73
C TYR A 229 23.35 -8.69 2.73
N THR A 230 22.26 -7.93 2.83
CA THR A 230 22.05 -6.96 3.91
C THR A 230 22.05 -7.66 5.27
N HIS A 231 22.49 -6.96 6.32
CA HIS A 231 22.41 -7.46 7.70
C HIS A 231 20.99 -7.49 8.24
N ASP A 232 20.11 -6.63 7.73
CA ASP A 232 18.70 -6.60 8.09
C ASP A 232 17.84 -6.76 6.84
N PHE A 233 17.20 -7.92 6.72
CA PHE A 233 16.29 -8.22 5.63
C PHE A 233 14.98 -7.45 5.72
N GLU A 234 14.60 -6.94 6.88
CA GLU A 234 13.27 -6.43 7.17
C GLU A 234 13.36 -5.18 8.06
N PRO A 235 13.92 -4.08 7.53
CA PRO A 235 14.21 -2.87 8.30
C PRO A 235 12.94 -2.18 8.78
N THR A 236 13.08 -1.47 9.89
CA THR A 236 12.05 -0.59 10.44
C THR A 236 12.27 0.86 9.99
N ALA A 237 11.23 1.68 10.09
CA ALA A 237 11.35 3.12 9.90
C ALA A 237 12.21 3.73 11.00
N SER A 238 13.09 4.66 10.64
CA SER A 238 13.95 5.36 11.60
C SER A 238 13.15 6.18 12.62
N HIS A 239 11.99 6.72 12.21
CA HIS A 239 11.12 7.53 13.04
C HIS A 239 9.66 7.20 12.79
N ALA A 240 8.83 7.41 13.81
CA ALA A 240 7.38 7.38 13.68
C ALA A 240 6.89 8.52 12.77
N PHE A 241 5.82 8.28 12.03
CA PHE A 241 5.17 9.33 11.24
C PHE A 241 4.38 10.23 12.20
N ASP A 242 4.82 11.47 12.33
CA ASP A 242 4.08 12.49 13.07
C ASP A 242 2.84 12.92 12.26
N ASP A 243 1.65 12.71 12.82
CA ASP A 243 0.36 13.12 12.29
C ASP A 243 -0.28 14.29 13.08
N THR A 244 0.35 14.74 14.16
CA THR A 244 -0.23 15.75 15.08
C THR A 244 -0.50 17.09 14.40
N TRP A 245 0.32 17.45 13.41
CA TRP A 245 0.14 18.62 12.55
C TRP A 245 -1.22 18.67 11.86
N GLU A 246 -1.89 17.53 11.63
CA GLU A 246 -3.20 17.51 10.97
C GLU A 246 -4.29 18.20 11.82
N ASN A 247 -4.11 18.21 13.15
CA ASN A 247 -4.99 18.88 14.11
C ASN A 247 -4.85 20.41 14.11
N GLU A 248 -3.69 20.92 13.69
CA GLU A 248 -3.42 22.36 13.60
C GLU A 248 -4.09 23.00 12.37
N LEU A 249 -4.36 22.20 11.34
CA LEU A 249 -4.95 22.65 10.08
C LEU A 249 -6.46 22.84 10.24
N ARG A 250 -6.90 23.98 10.78
CA ARG A 250 -8.33 24.25 11.04
C ARG A 250 -9.01 25.05 9.94
N SER A 251 -8.24 25.58 9.00
CA SER A 251 -8.73 26.39 7.89
C SER A 251 -8.04 26.07 6.57
N MET A 252 -8.70 26.38 5.46
CA MET A 252 -8.13 26.22 4.12
C MET A 252 -6.87 27.05 3.90
N SER A 253 -6.80 28.25 4.51
CA SER A 253 -5.62 29.12 4.43
C SER A 253 -4.38 28.45 5.03
N GLN A 254 -4.53 27.84 6.22
CA GLN A 254 -3.44 27.10 6.87
C GLN A 254 -2.99 25.89 6.04
N VAL A 255 -3.92 25.15 5.43
CA VAL A 255 -3.55 24.01 4.56
C VAL A 255 -2.75 24.51 3.36
N LYS A 256 -3.20 25.57 2.70
CA LYS A 256 -2.50 26.18 1.55
C LYS A 256 -1.08 26.60 1.92
N ASP A 257 -0.92 27.37 3.00
CA ASP A 257 0.38 27.85 3.46
C ASP A 257 1.33 26.69 3.82
N ARG A 258 0.85 25.70 4.58
CA ARG A 258 1.67 24.55 5.02
C ARG A 258 2.07 23.66 3.85
N LEU A 259 1.15 23.42 2.92
CA LEU A 259 1.39 22.64 1.71
C LEU A 259 2.37 23.36 0.78
N HIS A 260 2.21 24.66 0.61
CA HIS A 260 3.11 25.49 -0.19
C HIS A 260 4.54 25.45 0.39
N LYS A 261 4.70 25.72 1.68
CA LYS A 261 6.00 25.62 2.38
C LYS A 261 6.63 24.24 2.25
N PHE A 262 5.80 23.19 2.33
CA PHE A 262 6.25 21.80 2.17
C PHE A 262 6.77 21.52 0.76
N ILE A 263 6.06 21.97 -0.28
CA ILE A 263 6.52 21.81 -1.67
C ILE A 263 7.81 22.60 -1.89
N MET A 264 7.88 23.85 -1.42
CA MET A 264 9.08 24.69 -1.52
C MET A 264 10.32 24.06 -0.88
N SER A 265 10.18 23.49 0.32
CA SER A 265 11.32 22.83 0.97
C SER A 265 11.80 21.58 0.24
N HIS A 266 10.94 20.93 -0.54
CA HIS A 266 11.31 19.78 -1.37
C HIS A 266 11.96 20.21 -2.70
N LEU A 267 11.53 21.34 -3.27
CA LEU A 267 12.11 21.91 -4.49
C LEU A 267 13.46 22.60 -4.26
N ALA A 268 13.74 23.07 -3.05
CA ALA A 268 15.01 23.71 -2.69
C ALA A 268 16.19 22.73 -2.53
N ARG A 269 16.01 21.44 -2.87
CA ARG A 269 17.09 20.44 -2.90
C ARG A 269 17.96 20.68 -4.16
N ASP A 270 19.21 20.21 -4.19
CA ASP A 270 20.21 20.41 -5.26
C ASP A 270 19.84 19.88 -6.68
N ARG A 271 18.56 19.61 -6.97
CA ARG A 271 18.07 19.26 -8.31
C ARG A 271 17.30 20.42 -8.92
N VAL A 272 17.49 20.59 -10.23
CA VAL A 272 16.65 21.49 -11.03
C VAL A 272 15.18 21.05 -10.89
N PRO A 273 14.29 21.94 -10.42
CA PRO A 273 12.86 21.67 -10.32
C PRO A 273 12.28 21.33 -11.69
N LEU A 274 11.44 20.29 -11.73
CA LEU A 274 10.65 19.99 -12.92
C LEU A 274 9.33 20.76 -12.85
N CYS A 275 9.07 21.57 -13.86
CA CYS A 275 7.79 22.25 -14.04
C CYS A 275 6.93 21.50 -15.04
N ILE A 276 5.63 21.38 -14.78
CA ILE A 276 4.68 20.99 -15.82
C ILE A 276 4.38 22.21 -16.68
N ASN A 277 4.47 22.04 -18.00
CA ASN A 277 3.90 22.99 -18.96
C ASN A 277 2.50 22.49 -19.37
N PRO A 278 1.40 23.06 -18.83
CA PRO A 278 0.04 22.62 -19.15
C PRO A 278 -0.32 22.81 -20.63
N MET A 279 0.42 23.66 -21.35
CA MET A 279 0.21 23.95 -22.76
C MET A 279 0.98 22.98 -23.68
N SER A 280 1.87 22.15 -23.13
CA SER A 280 2.64 21.18 -23.91
C SER A 280 1.75 20.09 -24.50
N ALA A 281 2.03 19.69 -25.74
CA ALA A 281 1.37 18.56 -26.39
C ALA A 281 1.48 17.26 -25.56
N ALA A 282 2.63 17.05 -24.91
CA ALA A 282 2.86 15.91 -24.03
C ALA A 282 1.93 15.91 -22.80
N TYR A 283 1.60 17.10 -22.27
CA TYR A 283 0.66 17.24 -21.16
C TYR A 283 -0.79 17.01 -21.60
N LYS A 284 -1.18 17.49 -22.78
CA LYS A 284 -2.54 17.27 -23.34
C LYS A 284 -2.82 15.80 -23.59
N SER A 285 -1.87 15.07 -24.18
CA SER A 285 -1.98 13.61 -24.37
C SER A 285 -2.04 12.85 -23.04
N PHE A 286 -1.35 13.33 -22.00
CA PHE A 286 -1.40 12.74 -20.66
C PHE A 286 -2.75 12.99 -19.95
N ALA A 287 -3.31 14.20 -20.08
CA ALA A 287 -4.60 14.56 -19.46
C ALA A 287 -5.79 13.83 -20.11
N SER A 288 -5.72 13.52 -21.41
CA SER A 288 -6.79 12.83 -22.14
C SER A 288 -6.94 11.36 -21.76
N PHE A 289 -5.88 10.68 -21.34
CA PHE A 289 -5.89 9.25 -20.95
C PHE A 289 -6.81 8.92 -19.76
N ARG A 290 -7.32 9.92 -19.03
CA ARG A 290 -8.21 9.72 -17.87
C ARG A 290 -9.70 9.79 -18.18
N ASN A 291 -10.12 10.19 -19.38
CA ASN A 291 -11.54 10.18 -19.71
C ASN A 291 -12.08 8.78 -20.05
N ASP A 292 -11.20 7.80 -20.32
CA ASP A 292 -11.60 6.44 -20.68
C ASP A 292 -11.71 5.46 -19.49
N GLU A 293 -11.40 5.89 -18.25
CA GLU A 293 -11.53 5.04 -17.04
C GLU A 293 -12.97 5.03 -16.45
N LYS A 294 -13.98 5.48 -17.19
CA LYS A 294 -15.39 5.45 -16.73
C LYS A 294 -16.26 4.33 -17.30
N ASP A 295 -15.79 3.58 -18.30
CA ASP A 295 -16.55 2.48 -18.89
C ASP A 295 -15.69 1.20 -18.93
N CYS A 296 -15.68 0.44 -17.83
CA CYS A 296 -15.46 -1.01 -17.77
C CYS A 296 -15.78 -1.52 -16.36
#